data_AF-A0A3R8Q791-F1
#
_entry.id   AF-A0A3R8Q791-F1
#
_cell.length_a   1.000
_cell.length_b   1.000
_cell.length_c   1.000
_cell.angle_alpha   90.00
_cell.angle_beta   90.00
_cell.angle_gamma   90.00
#
_symmetry.space_group_name_H-M   'P 1'
#
loop_
_entity.id
_entity.type
_entity.pdbx_description
1 polymer ?
#
loop_
_entity_poly.entity_id
_entity_poly.type
_entity_poly.pdbx_seq_one_letter_code
_entity_poly.pdbx_strand_id
1 'polypeptide(L)'
;MKIFLRYFLLPAVTLLVGISIGLVIRDIPKFSMDYNIKITDVFSIILTFGIGVFIPLLVKKLIDDKRTKNAHLFEELSGFSKMTVNIHDYMQDVYNNKKILVKDKDYINIQMDLLGKEFNEFHAFMMENCPKQATDYLNELKTCYIEYWQISTSIEVIGSSIKKIDDKTFKAICEKYTEMNKRIRRIKTEIIKH
;
A
#
# COMPACT_ATOMS: atom_id res chain seq x y z
N MET A 1 21.54 -2.24 -24.78
CA MET A 1 21.77 -3.50 -24.03
C MET A 1 20.54 -4.41 -23.91
N LYS A 2 19.34 -3.90 -23.53
CA LYS A 2 18.12 -4.73 -23.37
C LYS A 2 17.64 -5.45 -24.65
N ILE A 3 17.83 -4.84 -25.82
CA ILE A 3 17.42 -5.40 -27.12
C ILE A 3 18.33 -6.57 -27.51
N PHE A 4 19.65 -6.41 -27.37
CA PHE A 4 20.64 -7.45 -27.67
C PHE A 4 20.44 -8.71 -26.82
N LEU A 5 20.13 -8.52 -25.53
CA LEU A 5 19.83 -9.63 -24.63
C LEU A 5 18.57 -10.39 -25.09
N ARG A 6 17.52 -9.69 -25.52
CA ARG A 6 16.26 -10.34 -25.91
C ARG A 6 16.35 -11.11 -27.23
N TYR A 7 17.10 -10.60 -28.20
CA TYR A 7 17.23 -11.24 -29.51
C TYR A 7 18.31 -12.32 -29.58
N PHE A 8 19.34 -12.28 -28.72
CA PHE A 8 20.40 -13.28 -28.72
C PHE A 8 20.21 -14.35 -27.65
N LEU A 9 19.75 -13.97 -26.45
CA LEU A 9 19.59 -14.90 -25.33
C LEU A 9 18.35 -15.79 -25.50
N LEU A 10 17.30 -15.30 -26.14
CA LEU A 10 16.07 -16.08 -26.33
C LEU A 10 16.24 -17.25 -27.32
N PRO A 11 16.91 -17.08 -28.48
CA PRO A 11 17.32 -18.20 -29.34
C PRO A 11 18.32 -19.14 -28.66
N ALA A 12 19.29 -18.59 -27.92
CA ALA A 12 20.29 -19.42 -27.25
C ALA A 12 19.68 -20.34 -26.18
N VAL A 13 18.73 -19.82 -25.39
CA VAL A 13 18.02 -20.61 -24.38
C VAL A 13 17.09 -21.64 -25.03
N THR A 14 16.39 -21.29 -26.10
CA THR A 14 15.55 -22.26 -26.82
C THR A 14 16.37 -23.38 -27.47
N LEU A 15 17.56 -23.05 -27.98
CA LEU A 15 18.50 -24.03 -28.54
C LEU A 15 19.05 -24.96 -27.44
N LEU A 16 19.43 -24.43 -26.28
CA LEU A 16 19.87 -25.23 -25.12
C LEU A 16 18.77 -26.15 -24.58
N VAL A 17 17.53 -25.68 -24.51
CA VAL A 17 16.38 -26.52 -24.13
C VAL A 17 16.15 -27.61 -25.18
N GLY A 18 16.23 -27.28 -26.47
CA GLY A 18 16.13 -28.26 -27.56
C GLY A 18 17.21 -29.34 -27.51
N ILE A 19 18.47 -28.96 -27.26
CA ILE A 19 19.58 -29.91 -27.09
C ILE A 19 19.36 -30.79 -25.86
N SER A 20 18.90 -30.20 -24.75
CA SER A 20 18.65 -30.94 -23.51
C SER A 20 17.54 -31.98 -23.69
N ILE A 21 16.44 -31.61 -24.36
CA ILE A 21 15.36 -32.54 -24.73
C ILE A 21 15.88 -33.61 -25.69
N GLY A 22 16.69 -33.23 -26.69
CA GLY A 22 17.26 -34.16 -27.66
C GLY A 22 18.21 -35.19 -27.04
N LEU A 23 19.04 -34.78 -26.08
CA LEU A 23 19.94 -35.68 -25.33
C LEU A 23 19.15 -36.62 -24.43
N VAL A 24 18.12 -36.12 -23.75
CA VAL A 24 17.22 -36.96 -22.94
C VAL A 24 16.50 -37.99 -23.82
N ILE A 25 16.05 -37.63 -25.02
CA ILE A 25 15.43 -38.57 -25.97
C ILE A 25 16.45 -39.58 -26.51
N ARG A 26 17.73 -39.17 -26.70
CA ARG A 26 18.78 -40.03 -27.24
C ARG A 26 19.26 -41.10 -26.25
N ASP A 27 19.35 -40.74 -24.97
CA ASP A 27 19.86 -41.61 -23.91
C ASP A 27 18.75 -42.39 -23.19
N ILE A 28 17.49 -42.16 -23.55
CA ILE A 28 16.39 -43.09 -23.21
C ILE A 28 16.65 -44.40 -23.98
N PRO A 29 16.80 -45.55 -23.30
CA PRO A 29 16.88 -46.84 -23.99
C PRO A 29 15.65 -46.93 -24.87
N LYS A 30 15.83 -47.20 -26.18
CA LYS A 30 14.74 -47.37 -27.16
C LYS A 30 13.60 -48.07 -26.45
N PHE A 31 12.56 -47.31 -26.08
CA PHE A 31 11.43 -47.87 -25.37
C PHE A 31 10.94 -49.00 -26.28
N SER A 32 11.13 -50.24 -25.88
CA SER A 32 10.27 -51.31 -26.33
C SER A 32 8.91 -50.89 -25.81
N MET A 33 8.17 -50.19 -26.67
CA MET A 33 6.85 -49.67 -26.36
C MET A 33 5.98 -50.92 -26.20
N ASP A 34 5.97 -51.46 -24.98
CA ASP A 34 4.93 -52.37 -24.57
C ASP A 34 3.65 -51.55 -24.76
N TYR A 35 2.84 -51.93 -25.74
CA TYR A 35 1.64 -51.19 -26.14
C TYR A 35 0.59 -51.11 -25.02
N ASN A 36 0.89 -51.68 -23.85
CA ASN A 36 0.21 -51.53 -22.58
C ASN A 36 0.60 -50.28 -21.77
N ILE A 37 1.06 -49.20 -22.41
CA ILE A 37 1.09 -47.89 -21.72
C ILE A 37 -0.35 -47.54 -21.40
N LYS A 38 -0.74 -47.69 -20.14
CA LYS A 38 -2.07 -47.32 -19.68
C LYS A 38 -2.20 -45.82 -19.87
N ILE A 39 -3.31 -45.38 -20.47
CA ILE A 39 -3.63 -43.96 -20.68
C ILE A 39 -3.49 -43.14 -19.38
N THR A 40 -3.65 -43.79 -18.23
CA THR A 40 -3.41 -43.25 -16.89
C THR A 40 -2.01 -42.70 -16.66
N ASP A 41 -0.98 -43.30 -17.26
CA ASP A 41 0.42 -42.92 -17.04
C ASP A 41 0.77 -41.66 -17.82
N VAL A 42 0.28 -41.55 -19.06
CA VAL A 42 0.38 -40.33 -19.87
C VAL A 42 -0.39 -39.18 -19.21
N PHE A 43 -1.59 -39.45 -18.69
CA PHE A 43 -2.38 -38.46 -17.96
C PHE A 43 -1.69 -38.00 -16.68
N SER A 44 -1.05 -38.91 -15.96
CA SER A 44 -0.29 -38.59 -14.74
C SER A 44 0.90 -37.67 -15.04
N ILE A 45 1.66 -37.95 -16.10
CA ILE A 45 2.79 -37.08 -16.52
C ILE A 45 2.30 -35.67 -16.87
N ILE A 46 1.20 -35.56 -17.64
CA ILE A 46 0.61 -34.26 -18.01
C ILE A 46 0.11 -33.52 -16.76
N LEU A 47 -0.56 -34.22 -15.83
CA LEU A 47 -1.02 -33.64 -14.56
C LEU A 47 0.14 -33.17 -13.69
N THR A 48 1.20 -33.96 -13.56
CA THR A 48 2.40 -33.58 -12.79
C THR A 48 3.06 -32.35 -13.38
N PHE A 49 3.18 -32.27 -14.71
CA PHE A 49 3.71 -31.09 -15.39
C PHE A 49 2.79 -29.87 -15.22
N GLY A 50 1.47 -30.09 -15.34
CA GLY A 50 0.45 -29.07 -15.12
C GLY A 50 0.52 -28.49 -13.71
N ILE A 51 0.52 -29.34 -12.69
CA ILE A 51 0.65 -28.94 -11.28
C ILE A 51 1.98 -28.21 -11.04
N GLY A 52 3.08 -28.74 -11.58
CA GLY A 52 4.41 -28.18 -11.44
C GLY A 52 4.57 -26.77 -12.03
N VAL A 53 3.81 -26.44 -13.08
CA VAL A 53 3.83 -25.10 -13.69
C VAL A 53 2.74 -24.19 -13.11
N PHE A 54 1.52 -24.69 -12.92
CA PHE A 54 0.38 -23.88 -12.50
C PHE A 54 0.44 -23.46 -11.04
N ILE A 55 0.87 -24.33 -10.11
CA ILE A 55 0.92 -23.96 -8.69
C ILE A 55 1.89 -22.79 -8.46
N PRO A 56 3.14 -22.82 -8.95
CA PRO A 56 4.05 -21.68 -8.79
C PRO A 56 3.53 -20.41 -9.45
N LEU A 57 2.86 -20.50 -10.60
CA LEU A 57 2.27 -19.33 -11.27
C LEU A 57 1.11 -18.73 -10.48
N LEU A 58 0.21 -19.55 -9.94
CA LEU A 58 -0.90 -19.10 -9.11
C LEU A 58 -0.40 -18.48 -7.80
N VAL A 59 0.55 -19.15 -7.13
CA VAL A 59 1.16 -18.62 -5.90
C VAL A 59 1.89 -17.31 -6.18
N LYS A 60 2.67 -17.23 -7.26
CA LYS A 60 3.35 -16.00 -7.66
C LYS A 60 2.36 -14.87 -7.92
N LYS A 61 1.29 -15.14 -8.67
CA LYS A 61 0.24 -14.15 -8.95
C LYS A 61 -0.43 -13.65 -7.67
N LEU A 62 -0.75 -14.55 -6.74
CA LEU A 62 -1.35 -14.19 -5.45
C LEU A 62 -0.40 -13.34 -4.58
N ILE A 63 0.89 -13.65 -4.59
CA ILE A 63 1.91 -12.86 -3.86
C ILE A 63 2.06 -11.49 -4.49
N ASP A 64 2.14 -11.40 -5.82
CA ASP A 64 2.29 -10.14 -6.55
C ASP A 64 1.06 -9.24 -6.36
N ASP A 65 -0.16 -9.80 -6.40
CA ASP A 65 -1.41 -9.07 -6.15
C ASP A 65 -1.46 -8.51 -4.72
N LYS A 66 -1.10 -9.31 -3.72
CA LYS A 66 -1.03 -8.85 -2.31
C LYS A 66 0.00 -7.73 -2.14
N ARG A 67 1.19 -7.91 -2.70
CA ARG A 67 2.27 -6.91 -2.62
C ARG A 67 1.86 -5.58 -3.27
N THR A 68 1.17 -5.64 -4.39
CA THR A 68 0.69 -4.45 -5.11
C THR A 68 -0.37 -3.71 -4.28
N LYS A 69 -1.31 -4.43 -3.68
CA LYS A 69 -2.32 -3.84 -2.77
C LYS A 69 -1.69 -3.16 -1.57
N ASN A 70 -0.74 -3.82 -0.90
CA ASN A 70 -0.06 -3.25 0.26
C ASN A 70 0.80 -2.03 -0.10
N ALA A 71 1.41 -2.03 -1.28
CA ALA A 71 2.16 -0.87 -1.78
C ALA A 71 1.23 0.33 -2.00
N HIS A 72 0.07 0.13 -2.64
CA HIS A 72 -0.93 1.18 -2.83
C HIS A 72 -1.45 1.71 -1.49
N LEU A 73 -1.77 0.82 -0.55
CA LEU A 73 -2.19 1.19 0.81
C LEU A 73 -1.14 2.02 1.55
N PHE A 74 0.11 1.63 1.42
CA PHE A 74 1.22 2.34 2.03
C PHE A 74 1.42 3.72 1.40
N GLU A 75 1.21 3.87 0.10
CA GLU A 75 1.29 5.14 -0.63
C GLU A 75 0.19 6.10 -0.17
N GLU A 76 -1.08 5.67 -0.19
CA GLU A 76 -2.24 6.45 0.31
C GLU A 76 -2.04 6.91 1.77
N LEU A 77 -1.68 5.98 2.65
CA LEU A 77 -1.43 6.30 4.06
C LEU A 77 -0.22 7.21 4.26
N SER A 78 0.76 7.15 3.35
CA SER A 78 1.90 8.07 3.37
C SER A 78 1.54 9.45 2.82
N GLY A 79 0.64 9.54 1.84
CA GLY A 79 0.03 10.78 1.37
C GLY A 79 -0.70 11.50 2.49
N PHE A 80 -1.64 10.81 3.15
CA PHE A 80 -2.36 11.31 4.32
C PHE A 80 -1.42 11.77 5.45
N SER A 81 -0.40 10.96 5.76
CA SER A 81 0.60 11.29 6.78
C SER A 81 1.42 12.54 6.42
N LYS A 82 1.81 12.71 5.15
CA LYS A 82 2.57 13.87 4.70
C LYS A 82 1.72 15.13 4.75
N MET A 83 0.46 15.05 4.35
CA MET A 83 -0.47 16.17 4.40
C MET A 83 -0.73 16.63 5.84
N THR A 84 -0.93 15.67 6.74
CA THR A 84 -1.02 15.91 8.19
C THR A 84 0.21 16.64 8.75
N VAL A 85 1.42 16.22 8.36
CA VAL A 85 2.67 16.88 8.78
C VAL A 85 2.73 18.30 8.25
N ASN A 86 2.46 18.52 6.97
CA ASN A 86 2.50 19.86 6.36
C ASN A 86 1.53 20.83 7.06
N ILE A 87 0.34 20.37 7.43
CA ILE A 87 -0.64 21.20 8.15
C ILE A 87 -0.12 21.53 9.55
N HIS A 88 0.39 20.53 10.27
CA HIS A 88 0.93 20.74 11.60
C HIS A 88 2.11 21.69 11.61
N ASP A 89 3.07 21.52 10.70
CA ASP A 89 4.24 22.38 10.57
C ASP A 89 3.81 23.82 10.26
N TYR A 90 2.82 24.00 9.38
CA TYR A 90 2.27 25.32 9.09
C TYR A 90 1.60 25.97 10.31
N MET A 91 0.81 25.19 11.08
CA MET A 91 0.21 25.67 12.33
C MET A 91 1.27 26.03 13.38
N GLN A 92 2.35 25.25 13.45
CA GLN A 92 3.49 25.53 14.31
C GLN A 92 4.19 26.84 13.91
N ASP A 93 4.38 27.09 12.62
CA ASP A 93 4.94 28.35 12.13
C ASP A 93 4.05 29.54 12.47
N VAL A 94 2.73 29.42 12.27
CA VAL A 94 1.75 30.46 12.65
C VAL A 94 1.80 30.73 14.16
N TYR A 95 1.88 29.69 14.98
CA TYR A 95 2.02 29.81 16.43
C TYR A 95 3.34 30.49 16.83
N ASN A 96 4.47 30.07 16.26
CA ASN A 96 5.79 30.64 16.52
C ASN A 96 5.89 32.12 16.14
N ASN A 97 5.20 32.50 15.05
CA ASN A 97 5.09 33.89 14.60
C ASN A 97 4.16 34.74 15.49
N LYS A 98 3.48 34.13 16.48
CA LYS A 98 2.58 34.75 17.47
C LYS A 98 1.44 35.57 16.84
N LYS A 99 1.14 35.31 15.58
CA LYS A 99 0.14 36.05 14.81
C LYS A 99 -0.48 35.13 13.77
N ILE A 100 -1.81 35.12 13.73
CA ILE A 100 -2.59 34.45 12.69
C ILE A 100 -3.34 35.49 11.87
N LEU A 101 -3.16 35.46 10.55
CA LEU A 101 -3.84 36.32 9.58
C LEU A 101 -5.07 35.59 9.02
N VAL A 102 -5.99 36.35 8.42
CA VAL A 102 -7.18 35.79 7.76
C VAL A 102 -6.79 34.75 6.70
N LYS A 103 -5.78 35.06 5.87
CA LYS A 103 -5.24 34.12 4.88
C LYS A 103 -4.73 32.80 5.48
N ASP A 104 -4.21 32.83 6.70
CA ASP A 104 -3.65 31.65 7.35
C ASP A 104 -4.79 30.77 7.86
N LYS A 105 -5.88 31.39 8.34
CA LYS A 105 -7.12 30.71 8.73
C LYS A 105 -7.79 30.04 7.55
N ASP A 106 -7.93 30.76 6.44
CA ASP A 106 -8.50 30.24 5.20
C ASP A 106 -7.67 29.07 4.68
N TYR A 107 -6.34 29.20 4.70
CA TYR A 107 -5.43 28.13 4.32
C TYR A 107 -5.59 26.90 5.21
N ILE A 108 -5.57 27.05 6.54
CA ILE A 108 -5.77 25.94 7.48
C ILE A 108 -7.11 25.25 7.19
N ASN A 109 -8.19 26.01 7.03
CA ASN A 109 -9.51 25.44 6.77
C ASN A 109 -9.54 24.61 5.47
N ILE A 110 -9.00 25.17 4.38
CA ILE A 110 -8.93 24.49 3.08
C ILE A 110 -8.08 23.22 3.19
N GLN A 111 -6.92 23.28 3.84
CA GLN A 111 -6.05 22.12 3.98
C GLN A 111 -6.70 21.02 4.83
N MET A 112 -7.45 21.39 5.87
CA MET A 112 -8.18 20.44 6.71
C MET A 112 -9.34 19.78 5.96
N ASP A 113 -10.04 20.53 5.10
CA ASP A 113 -11.07 19.95 4.21
C ASP A 113 -10.48 18.97 3.19
N LEU A 114 -9.33 19.31 2.61
CA LEU A 114 -8.63 18.42 1.69
C LEU A 114 -8.13 17.16 2.40
N LEU A 115 -7.57 17.31 3.60
CA LEU A 115 -7.16 16.18 4.44
C LEU A 115 -8.34 15.26 4.76
N GLY A 116 -9.53 15.82 4.98
CA GLY A 116 -10.75 15.05 5.19
C GLY A 116 -11.21 14.26 3.97
N LYS A 117 -11.04 14.80 2.76
CA LYS A 117 -11.32 14.07 1.51
C LYS A 117 -10.36 12.91 1.34
N GLU A 118 -9.06 13.16 1.49
CA GLU A 118 -8.02 12.14 1.45
C GLU A 118 -8.29 11.02 2.46
N PHE A 119 -8.66 11.39 3.69
CA PHE A 119 -9.01 10.42 4.73
C PHE A 119 -10.21 9.55 4.34
N ASN A 120 -11.25 10.14 3.75
CA ASN A 120 -12.44 9.40 3.34
C ASN A 120 -12.14 8.44 2.18
N GLU A 121 -11.32 8.85 1.22
CA GLU A 121 -10.87 8.00 0.11
C GLU A 121 -10.04 6.82 0.64
N PHE A 122 -9.05 7.09 1.50
CA PHE A 122 -8.29 6.06 2.20
C PHE A 122 -9.18 5.11 3.01
N HIS A 123 -10.13 5.65 3.76
CA HIS A 123 -11.04 4.87 4.58
C HIS A 123 -11.95 3.97 3.72
N ALA A 124 -12.49 4.48 2.61
CA ALA A 124 -13.30 3.70 1.67
C ALA A 124 -12.48 2.56 1.05
N PHE A 125 -11.28 2.87 0.57
CA PHE A 125 -10.38 1.89 -0.02
C PHE A 125 -10.05 0.77 0.98
N MET A 126 -9.74 1.12 2.23
CA MET A 126 -9.42 0.14 3.27
C MET A 126 -10.61 -0.73 3.65
N MET A 127 -11.82 -0.16 3.70
CA MET A 127 -13.05 -0.92 3.97
C MET A 127 -13.37 -1.94 2.87
N GLU A 128 -13.03 -1.64 1.62
CA GLU A 128 -13.22 -2.55 0.49
C GLU A 128 -12.15 -3.65 0.41
N ASN A 129 -10.91 -3.35 0.83
CA ASN A 129 -9.76 -4.19 0.54
C ASN A 129 -9.15 -4.91 1.76
N CYS A 130 -9.48 -4.52 2.99
CA CYS A 130 -8.90 -5.10 4.21
C CYS A 130 -9.91 -5.93 5.01
N PRO A 131 -9.45 -6.97 5.74
CA PRO A 131 -10.29 -7.78 6.61
C PRO A 131 -10.84 -6.99 7.80
N LYS A 132 -11.92 -7.48 8.43
CA LYS A 132 -12.65 -6.83 9.55
C LYS A 132 -11.76 -6.36 10.72
N GLN A 133 -10.60 -6.95 10.94
CA GLN A 133 -9.63 -6.53 11.97
C GLN A 133 -9.00 -5.15 11.68
N ALA A 134 -8.92 -4.74 10.41
CA ALA A 134 -8.46 -3.41 10.02
C ALA A 134 -9.49 -2.30 10.32
N THR A 135 -10.77 -2.67 10.45
CA THR A 135 -11.89 -1.74 10.72
C THR A 135 -11.74 -1.05 12.07
N ASP A 136 -11.27 -1.75 13.10
CA ASP A 136 -11.08 -1.16 14.42
C ASP A 136 -9.97 -0.09 14.40
N TYR A 137 -8.85 -0.38 13.75
CA TYR A 137 -7.75 0.59 13.58
C TYR A 137 -8.15 1.80 12.74
N LEU A 138 -8.98 1.61 11.72
CA LEU A 138 -9.54 2.70 10.91
C LEU A 138 -10.49 3.57 11.70
N ASN A 139 -11.37 2.98 12.51
CA ASN A 139 -12.29 3.72 13.36
C ASN A 139 -11.53 4.52 14.42
N GLU A 140 -10.50 3.95 15.04
CA GLU A 140 -9.62 4.69 15.94
C GLU A 140 -8.94 5.88 15.24
N LEU A 141 -8.41 5.68 14.04
CA LEU A 141 -7.78 6.74 13.26
C LEU A 141 -8.79 7.82 12.88
N LYS A 142 -10.01 7.43 12.49
CA LYS A 142 -11.12 8.35 12.18
C LYS A 142 -11.46 9.23 13.36
N THR A 143 -11.60 8.65 14.54
CA THR A 143 -11.88 9.41 15.78
C THR A 143 -10.76 10.42 16.05
N CYS A 144 -9.49 10.00 15.98
CA CYS A 144 -8.34 10.89 16.16
C CYS A 144 -8.32 12.03 15.13
N TYR A 145 -8.62 11.72 13.87
CA TYR A 145 -8.71 12.72 12.80
C TYR A 145 -9.82 13.73 13.07
N ILE A 146 -11.03 13.28 13.46
CA ILE A 146 -12.16 14.16 13.76
C ILE A 146 -11.80 15.10 14.92
N GLU A 147 -11.19 14.58 15.99
CA GLU A 147 -10.76 15.40 17.12
C GLU A 147 -9.70 16.42 16.72
N TYR A 148 -8.72 16.00 15.91
CA TYR A 148 -7.71 16.90 15.36
C TYR A 148 -8.34 17.99 14.47
N TRP A 149 -9.32 17.61 13.65
CA TRP A 149 -10.09 18.52 12.82
C TRP A 149 -10.86 19.54 13.65
N GLN A 150 -11.65 19.08 14.62
CA GLN A 150 -12.46 19.94 15.49
C GLN A 150 -11.64 20.99 16.23
N ILE A 151 -10.46 20.63 16.73
CA ILE A 151 -9.59 21.57 17.44
C ILE A 151 -8.90 22.53 16.46
N SER A 152 -8.42 22.02 15.32
CA SER A 152 -7.68 22.83 14.35
C SER A 152 -8.58 23.81 13.59
N THR A 153 -9.87 23.50 13.48
CA THR A 153 -10.88 24.36 12.85
C THR A 153 -11.79 25.08 13.84
N SER A 154 -11.45 25.04 15.13
CA SER A 154 -12.28 25.62 16.18
C SER A 154 -12.33 27.15 16.10
N ILE A 155 -13.30 27.74 16.81
CA ILE A 155 -13.44 29.21 16.89
C ILE A 155 -12.18 29.83 17.51
N GLU A 156 -11.48 29.13 18.39
CA GLU A 156 -10.22 29.54 19.01
C GLU A 156 -9.03 29.61 18.02
N VAL A 157 -9.18 29.05 16.82
CA VAL A 157 -8.17 29.10 15.75
C VAL A 157 -8.67 29.95 14.57
N ILE A 158 -9.85 29.63 14.04
CA ILE A 158 -10.40 30.20 12.80
C ILE A 158 -11.35 31.39 13.07
N GLY A 159 -11.76 31.61 14.32
CA GLY A 159 -12.66 32.71 14.68
C GLY A 159 -12.16 34.07 14.19
N SER A 160 -13.03 34.89 13.63
CA SER A 160 -12.66 36.17 12.98
C SER A 160 -11.93 37.14 13.92
N SER A 161 -12.26 37.12 15.21
CA SER A 161 -11.65 37.94 16.26
C SER A 161 -10.28 37.44 16.75
N ILE A 162 -9.89 36.20 16.42
CA ILE A 162 -8.62 35.59 16.86
C ILE A 162 -7.44 36.23 16.13
N LYS A 163 -6.44 36.67 16.89
CA LYS A 163 -5.20 37.27 16.35
C LYS A 163 -3.95 36.43 16.60
N LYS A 164 -4.03 35.46 17.50
CA LYS A 164 -2.97 34.51 17.84
C LYS A 164 -3.60 33.19 18.32
N ILE A 165 -2.89 32.09 18.17
CA ILE A 165 -3.30 30.80 18.75
C ILE A 165 -2.82 30.78 20.20
N ASP A 166 -3.71 30.46 21.13
CA ASP A 166 -3.38 30.36 22.55
C ASP A 166 -2.61 29.07 22.86
N ASP A 167 -1.69 29.13 23.83
CA ASP A 167 -0.81 28.02 24.20
C ASP A 167 -1.60 26.75 24.55
N LYS A 168 -2.74 26.89 25.22
CA LYS A 168 -3.62 25.77 25.58
C LYS A 168 -4.16 25.07 24.33
N THR A 169 -4.64 25.85 23.36
CA THR A 169 -5.17 25.34 22.09
C THR A 169 -4.07 24.71 21.27
N PHE A 170 -2.91 25.37 21.17
CA PHE A 170 -1.76 24.85 20.44
C PHE A 170 -1.25 23.53 21.05
N LYS A 171 -1.21 23.42 22.38
CA LYS A 171 -0.86 22.18 23.07
C LYS A 171 -1.83 21.04 22.72
N ALA A 172 -3.15 21.31 22.73
CA ALA A 172 -4.15 20.32 22.36
C ALA A 172 -4.01 19.86 20.88
N ILE A 173 -3.70 20.79 19.97
CA ILE A 173 -3.40 20.47 18.55
C ILE A 173 -2.18 19.52 18.48
N CYS A 174 -1.10 19.82 19.19
CA CYS A 174 0.11 19.01 19.21
C CYS A 174 -0.14 17.60 19.79
N GLU A 175 -0.94 17.51 20.85
CA GLU A 175 -1.32 16.23 21.46
C GLU A 175 -2.08 15.35 20.47
N LYS A 176 -3.09 15.91 19.78
CA LYS A 176 -3.88 15.17 18.79
C LYS A 176 -3.12 14.83 17.52
N TYR A 177 -2.26 15.72 17.05
CA TYR A 177 -1.31 15.42 15.98
C TYR A 177 -0.40 14.23 16.35
N THR A 178 0.14 14.23 17.57
CA THR A 178 1.02 13.14 18.05
C THR A 178 0.26 11.82 18.16
N GLU A 179 -0.98 11.86 18.65
CA GLU A 179 -1.85 10.69 18.73
C GLU A 179 -2.15 10.13 17.34
N MET A 180 -2.55 10.98 16.39
CA MET A 180 -2.81 10.61 15.00
C MET A 180 -1.57 9.97 14.35
N ASN A 181 -0.38 10.56 14.52
CA ASN A 181 0.87 9.99 14.01
C ASN A 181 1.20 8.61 14.60
N LYS A 182 0.92 8.39 15.89
CA LYS A 182 1.09 7.07 16.52
C LYS A 182 0.17 6.03 15.88
N ARG A 183 -1.09 6.39 15.61
CA ARG A 183 -2.07 5.49 14.96
C ARG A 183 -1.67 5.19 13.52
N ILE A 184 -1.27 6.20 12.74
CA ILE A 184 -0.75 6.03 11.38
C ILE A 184 0.44 5.05 11.36
N ARG A 185 1.42 5.23 12.26
CA ARG A 185 2.59 4.33 12.35
C ARG A 185 2.20 2.89 12.68
N ARG A 186 1.20 2.71 13.55
CA ARG A 186 0.68 1.39 13.89
C ARG A 186 0.08 0.72 12.66
N ILE A 187 -0.78 1.43 11.91
CA ILE A 187 -1.40 0.92 10.68
C ILE A 187 -0.34 0.59 9.63
N LYS A 188 0.67 1.44 9.43
CA LYS A 188 1.81 1.13 8.54
C LYS A 188 2.50 -0.18 8.91
N THR A 189 2.71 -0.42 10.21
CA THR A 189 3.36 -1.64 10.70
C THR A 189 2.49 -2.88 10.43
N GLU A 190 1.18 -2.78 10.60
CA GLU A 190 0.26 -3.89 10.34
C GLU A 190 0.09 -4.18 8.84
N ILE A 191 0.11 -3.15 7.97
CA ILE A 191 0.11 -3.33 6.49
C ILE A 191 1.38 -4.06 6.02
N ILE A 192 2.53 -3.85 6.68
CA ILE A 192 3.79 -4.51 6.31
C ILE A 192 3.82 -5.98 6.75
N LYS A 193 3.09 -6.35 7.82
CA LYS A 193 3.06 -7.71 8.36
C LYS A 193 2.15 -8.67 7.59
N HIS A 194 1.14 -8.14 6.89
CA HIS A 194 0.09 -8.91 6.20
C HIS A 194 0.19 -8.80 4.69
#